data_AF-A0A956B1H7-F1
#
_entry.id   AF-A0A956B1H7-F1
#
_cell.length_a   1.000
_cell.length_b   1.000
_cell.length_c   1.000
_cell.angle_alpha   90.00
_cell.angle_beta   90.00
_cell.angle_gamma   90.00
#
_symmetry.space_group_name_H-M   'P 1'
#
loop_
_entity.id
_entity.type
_entity.pdbx_description
1 polymer ?
#
loop_
_entity_poly.entity_id
_entity_poly.type
_entity_poly.pdbx_seq_one_letter_code
_entity_poly.pdbx_strand_id
1 'polypeptide(L)'
;MHHARLVFAFALLALLAACSRKPPDPQARVRAFLTQLEESVERQDMSAIKPLISGAYHDDRGHDKKAVLRYLQLRFLKRQAIHAYVKVVDLHLRADGGADVDLRVAIAATALP
;
A
#
# COMPACT_ATOMS: atom_id res chain seq x y z
N MET A 1 27.87 -22.61 -32.87
CA MET A 1 27.90 -23.36 -31.58
C MET A 1 28.22 -22.48 -30.36
N HIS A 2 28.93 -21.36 -30.48
CA HIS A 2 29.22 -20.43 -29.36
C HIS A 2 27.98 -19.67 -28.86
N HIS A 3 27.07 -19.25 -29.76
CA HIS A 3 25.84 -18.55 -29.38
C HIS A 3 24.89 -19.42 -28.52
N ALA A 4 24.74 -20.70 -28.85
CA ALA A 4 23.91 -21.62 -28.07
C ALA A 4 24.46 -21.83 -26.64
N ARG A 5 25.79 -21.85 -26.48
CA ARG A 5 26.45 -21.94 -25.16
C ARG A 5 26.29 -20.66 -24.35
N LEU A 6 26.38 -19.49 -25.00
CA LEU A 6 26.17 -18.19 -24.35
C LEU A 6 24.71 -17.98 -23.91
N VAL A 7 23.74 -18.37 -24.75
CA VAL A 7 22.31 -18.30 -24.41
C VAL A 7 21.99 -19.23 -23.23
N PHE A 8 22.54 -20.45 -23.23
CA PHE A 8 22.35 -21.38 -22.12
C PHE A 8 22.96 -20.86 -20.81
N ALA A 9 24.16 -20.29 -20.86
CA ALA A 9 24.79 -19.68 -19.70
C ALA A 9 23.98 -18.48 -19.16
N PHE A 10 23.49 -17.61 -20.04
CA PHE A 10 22.68 -16.46 -19.64
C PHE A 10 21.33 -16.88 -19.04
N ALA A 11 20.68 -17.89 -19.61
CA ALA A 11 19.46 -18.48 -19.05
C ALA A 11 19.72 -19.07 -17.65
N LEU A 12 20.83 -19.78 -17.46
CA LEU A 12 21.19 -20.34 -16.17
C LEU A 12 21.43 -19.25 -15.11
N LEU A 13 22.16 -18.18 -15.47
CA LEU A 13 22.37 -17.01 -14.62
C LEU A 13 21.05 -16.30 -14.24
N ALA A 14 20.11 -16.18 -15.18
CA ALA A 14 18.80 -15.60 -14.92
C ALA A 14 17.95 -16.47 -13.97
N LEU A 15 18.02 -17.81 -14.09
CA LEU A 15 17.35 -18.72 -13.16
C LEU A 15 17.95 -18.66 -11.75
N LEU A 16 19.28 -18.56 -11.61
CA LEU A 16 19.93 -18.40 -10.31
C LEU A 16 19.56 -17.07 -9.63
N ALA A 17 19.41 -15.98 -10.40
CA ALA A 17 18.97 -14.68 -9.88
C ALA A 17 17.50 -14.69 -9.42
N ALA A 18 16.65 -15.51 -10.05
CA ALA A 18 15.25 -15.66 -9.66
C ALA A 18 15.09 -16.43 -8.34
N CYS A 19 15.91 -17.45 -8.10
CA CYS A 19 15.87 -18.25 -6.86
C CYS A 19 16.38 -17.50 -5.61
N SER A 20 17.11 -16.40 -5.78
CA SER A 20 17.60 -15.57 -4.66
C SER A 20 16.60 -14.50 -4.20
N ARG A 21 15.41 -14.40 -4.83
CA ARG A 21 14.35 -13.51 -4.34
C ARG A 21 13.77 -14.06 -3.06
N LYS A 22 14.39 -13.68 -1.95
CA LYS A 22 13.80 -13.79 -0.61
C LYS A 22 12.43 -13.09 -0.66
N PRO A 23 11.34 -13.72 -0.20
CA PRO A 23 10.05 -13.06 -0.13
C PRO A 23 10.20 -11.73 0.61
N PRO A 24 9.47 -10.68 0.18
CA PRO A 24 9.61 -9.36 0.76
C PRO A 24 9.39 -9.45 2.26
N ASP A 25 10.35 -8.90 3.00
CA ASP A 25 10.30 -8.73 4.44
C ASP A 25 8.90 -8.27 4.86
N PRO A 26 8.24 -8.91 5.85
CA PRO A 26 6.87 -8.54 6.23
C PRO A 26 6.73 -7.05 6.57
N GLN A 27 7.75 -6.41 7.16
CA GLN A 27 7.70 -4.96 7.39
C GLN A 27 7.73 -4.18 6.06
N ALA A 28 8.55 -4.60 5.10
CA ALA A 28 8.56 -4.02 3.76
C ALA A 28 7.19 -4.14 3.06
N ARG A 29 6.46 -5.25 3.26
CA ARG A 29 5.08 -5.40 2.75
C ARG A 29 4.10 -4.40 3.37
N VAL A 30 4.17 -4.19 4.68
CA VAL A 30 3.33 -3.20 5.38
C VAL A 30 3.66 -1.78 4.88
N ARG A 31 4.95 -1.45 4.71
CA ARG A 31 5.37 -0.15 4.16
C ARG A 31 4.86 0.06 2.73
N ALA A 32 4.96 -0.95 1.88
CA ALA A 32 4.42 -0.89 0.52
C ALA A 32 2.89 -0.73 0.50
N PHE A 33 2.17 -1.41 1.41
CA PHE A 33 0.74 -1.22 1.59
C PHE A 33 0.39 0.23 1.97
N LEU A 34 1.13 0.84 2.90
CA LEU A 34 0.91 2.22 3.31
C LEU A 34 1.19 3.21 2.18
N THR A 35 2.27 3.02 1.41
CA THR A 35 2.56 3.83 0.23
C THR A 35 1.45 3.72 -0.82
N GLN A 36 0.96 2.51 -1.09
CA GLN A 36 -0.15 2.31 -2.00
C GLN A 36 -1.43 3.02 -1.51
N LEU A 37 -1.71 2.96 -0.21
CA LEU A 37 -2.86 3.63 0.39
C LEU A 37 -2.75 5.16 0.26
N GLU A 38 -1.58 5.73 0.58
CA GLU A 38 -1.28 7.16 0.45
C GLU A 38 -1.53 7.64 -0.99
N GLU A 39 -0.89 7.00 -1.98
CA GLU A 39 -1.09 7.35 -3.39
C GLU A 39 -2.55 7.23 -3.84
N SER A 40 -3.25 6.19 -3.38
CA SER A 40 -4.65 5.98 -3.76
C SER A 40 -5.57 7.05 -3.18
N VAL A 41 -5.28 7.52 -1.96
CA VAL A 41 -5.98 8.64 -1.32
C VAL A 41 -5.72 9.96 -2.03
N GLU A 42 -4.46 10.26 -2.37
CA GLU A 42 -4.11 11.49 -3.09
C GLU A 42 -4.76 11.55 -4.48
N ARG A 43 -4.77 10.42 -5.20
CA ARG A 43 -5.48 10.28 -6.49
C ARG A 43 -7.00 10.22 -6.37
N GLN A 44 -7.53 10.15 -5.14
CA GLN A 44 -8.96 9.98 -4.86
C GLN A 44 -9.58 8.76 -5.54
N ASP A 45 -8.77 7.72 -5.73
CA ASP A 45 -9.15 6.53 -6.48
C ASP A 45 -9.89 5.54 -5.56
N MET A 46 -11.21 5.72 -5.49
CA MET A 46 -12.09 4.83 -4.71
C MET A 46 -11.98 3.36 -5.13
N SER A 47 -11.66 3.09 -6.39
CA SER A 47 -11.53 1.72 -6.91
C SER A 47 -10.27 1.05 -6.36
N ALA A 48 -9.17 1.80 -6.21
CA ALA A 48 -7.93 1.35 -5.60
C ALA A 48 -7.99 1.30 -4.06
N ILE A 49 -8.73 2.21 -3.41
CA ILE A 49 -8.84 2.23 -1.94
C ILE A 49 -9.71 1.07 -1.42
N LYS A 50 -10.83 0.78 -2.08
CA LYS A 50 -11.79 -0.26 -1.64
C LYS A 50 -11.18 -1.63 -1.31
N PRO A 51 -10.25 -2.19 -2.11
CA PRO A 51 -9.61 -3.47 -1.78
C PRO A 51 -8.59 -3.37 -0.62
N LEU A 52 -8.07 -2.18 -0.30
CA LEU A 52 -7.11 -1.98 0.80
C LEU A 52 -7.75 -2.01 2.19
N ILE A 53 -9.08 -1.88 2.26
CA ILE A 53 -9.83 -1.93 3.52
C ILE A 53 -10.35 -3.35 3.72
N SER A 54 -10.01 -3.98 4.86
CA SER A 54 -10.49 -5.32 5.22
C SER A 54 -12.01 -5.40 5.26
N GLY A 55 -12.58 -6.54 4.84
CA GLY A 55 -14.01 -6.82 4.99
C GLY A 55 -14.47 -6.84 6.46
N ALA A 56 -13.55 -7.15 7.38
CA ALA A 56 -13.78 -7.15 8.82
C ALA A 56 -13.34 -5.83 9.51
N TYR A 57 -13.18 -4.75 8.74
CA TYR A 57 -12.78 -3.46 9.29
C TYR A 57 -13.79 -2.92 10.29
N HIS A 58 -13.31 -2.51 11.46
CA HIS A 58 -14.01 -1.76 12.47
C HIS A 58 -13.05 -0.75 13.10
N ASP A 59 -13.50 0.47 13.38
CA ASP A 59 -12.75 1.49 14.12
C ASP A 59 -13.42 1.84 15.47
N ASP A 60 -12.69 2.55 16.32
CA ASP A 60 -13.16 2.99 17.66
C ASP A 60 -14.35 3.97 17.59
N ARG A 61 -14.68 4.48 16.39
CA ARG A 61 -15.85 5.34 16.16
C ARG A 61 -17.07 4.54 15.67
N GLY A 62 -16.97 3.22 15.61
CA GLY A 62 -18.04 2.33 15.19
C GLY A 62 -18.22 2.26 13.67
N HIS A 63 -17.26 2.75 12.87
CA HIS A 63 -17.34 2.63 11.42
C HIS A 63 -16.95 1.23 10.96
N ASP A 64 -17.80 0.62 10.16
CA ASP A 64 -17.46 -0.56 9.36
C ASP A 64 -16.85 -0.15 7.99
N LYS A 65 -16.44 -1.14 7.19
CA LYS A 65 -15.92 -0.91 5.83
C LYS A 65 -16.85 -0.04 4.97
N LYS A 66 -18.16 -0.22 5.06
CA LYS A 66 -19.13 0.52 4.24
C LYS A 66 -19.22 1.98 4.68
N ALA A 67 -19.21 2.23 5.99
CA ALA A 67 -19.25 3.54 6.59
C ALA A 67 -18.02 4.37 6.20
N VAL A 68 -16.81 3.81 6.34
CA VAL A 68 -15.57 4.54 6.00
C VAL A 68 -15.47 4.82 4.50
N LEU A 69 -15.88 3.87 3.64
CA LEU A 69 -15.91 4.10 2.19
C LEU A 69 -16.87 5.21 1.80
N ARG A 70 -18.06 5.27 2.42
CA ARG A 70 -19.03 6.35 2.18
C ARG A 70 -18.49 7.70 2.63
N TYR A 71 -17.81 7.74 3.77
CA TYR A 71 -17.16 8.95 4.27
C TYR A 71 -16.11 9.47 3.27
N LEU A 72 -15.25 8.58 2.76
CA LEU A 72 -14.26 8.94 1.73
C LEU A 72 -14.90 9.43 0.44
N GLN A 73 -15.97 8.78 -0.04
CA GLN A 73 -16.73 9.22 -1.21
C GLN A 73 -17.24 10.66 -1.03
N LEU A 74 -17.88 10.96 0.11
CA LEU A 74 -18.36 12.31 0.40
C LEU A 74 -17.22 13.32 0.50
N ARG A 75 -16.06 12.91 1.02
CA ARG A 75 -14.88 13.78 1.09
C ARG A 75 -14.35 14.14 -0.29
N PHE A 76 -14.27 13.17 -1.21
CA PHE A 76 -13.74 13.37 -2.56
C PHE A 76 -14.70 14.14 -3.47
N LEU A 77 -16.02 14.09 -3.22
CA LEU A 77 -17.01 14.92 -3.93
C LEU A 77 -16.76 16.43 -3.78
N LYS A 78 -16.06 16.86 -2.72
CA LYS A 78 -15.77 18.27 -2.45
C LYS A 78 -14.73 18.89 -3.40
N ARG A 79 -14.22 18.17 -4.41
CA ARG A 79 -13.26 18.65 -5.44
C ARG A 79 -12.08 19.42 -4.84
N GLN A 80 -11.47 18.86 -3.80
CA GLN A 80 -10.24 19.41 -3.20
C GLN A 80 -9.09 18.48 -3.54
N ALA A 81 -7.95 19.01 -3.98
CA ALA A 81 -6.74 18.21 -4.01
C ALA A 81 -6.38 17.86 -2.56
N ILE A 82 -6.11 16.58 -2.30
CA ILE A 82 -5.66 16.11 -0.98
C ILE A 82 -4.21 15.71 -1.16
N HIS A 83 -3.33 16.35 -0.39
CA HIS A 83 -1.97 15.91 -0.23
C HIS A 83 -1.82 15.30 1.15
N ALA A 84 -1.42 14.04 1.19
CA ALA A 84 -1.19 13.30 2.41
C ALA A 84 0.28 12.96 2.48
N TYR A 85 0.91 13.25 3.62
CA TYR A 85 2.25 12.78 3.91
C TYR A 85 2.17 11.82 5.10
N VAL A 86 2.53 10.57 4.86
CA VAL A 86 2.51 9.52 5.89
C VAL A 86 3.93 9.20 6.35
N LYS A 87 4.18 9.32 7.66
CA LYS A 87 5.42 8.89 8.28
C LYS A 87 5.16 7.77 9.28
N VAL A 88 5.77 6.62 9.06
CA VAL A 88 5.81 5.52 10.03
C VAL A 88 6.69 5.92 11.21
N VAL A 89 6.10 6.00 12.40
CA VAL A 89 6.79 6.24 13.66
C VAL A 89 7.29 4.93 14.23
N ASP A 90 6.41 3.94 14.27
CA ASP A 90 6.71 2.61 14.76
C ASP A 90 5.95 1.54 13.98
N LEU A 91 6.50 0.34 13.91
CA LEU A 91 5.93 -0.79 13.20
C LEU A 91 6.34 -2.09 13.88
N HIS A 92 5.34 -2.77 14.44
CA HIS A 92 5.50 -4.06 15.10
C HIS A 92 4.72 -5.13 14.35
N LEU A 93 5.42 -6.22 14.03
CA LEU A 93 4.79 -7.42 13.47
C LEU A 93 4.23 -8.25 14.62
N ARG A 94 2.98 -8.66 14.48
CA ARG A 94 2.32 -9.54 15.43
C ARG A 94 2.55 -11.00 15.07
N ALA A 95 2.48 -11.88 16.08
CA ALA A 95 2.64 -13.32 15.90
C ALA A 95 1.53 -13.96 15.05
N ASP A 96 0.34 -13.35 15.00
CA ASP A 96 -0.80 -13.79 14.18
C ASP A 96 -0.65 -13.42 12.68
N GLY A 97 0.48 -12.82 12.29
CA GLY A 97 0.73 -12.36 10.93
C GLY A 97 0.17 -10.97 10.62
N GLY A 98 -0.46 -10.31 11.61
CA GLY A 98 -0.83 -8.90 11.53
C GLY A 98 0.35 -7.96 11.79
N ALA A 99 0.07 -6.66 11.71
CA ALA A 99 1.01 -5.63 12.11
C ALA A 99 0.27 -4.49 12.79
N ASP A 100 0.87 -3.95 13.84
CA ASP A 100 0.45 -2.72 14.49
C ASP A 100 1.40 -1.61 14.04
N VAL A 101 0.85 -0.47 13.65
CA VAL A 101 1.62 0.61 13.03
C VAL A 101 1.20 1.95 13.61
N ASP A 102 2.17 2.67 14.15
CA ASP A 102 1.99 4.06 14.58
C ASP A 102 2.40 4.99 13.45
N LEU A 103 1.47 5.84 13.03
CA LEU A 103 1.63 6.75 11.90
C LEU A 103 1.46 8.20 12.35
N ARG A 104 2.29 9.08 11.80
CA ARG A 104 2.01 10.52 11.76
C ARG A 104 1.59 10.88 10.35
N VAL A 105 0.44 11.54 10.25
CA VAL A 105 -0.12 11.96 8.96
C VAL A 105 -0.26 13.47 8.96
N ALA A 106 0.34 14.13 7.97
CA ALA A 106 0.06 15.52 7.66
C ALA A 106 -0.86 15.57 6.44
N ILE A 107 -1.92 16.37 6.51
CA ILE A 107 -2.90 16.52 5.43
C ILE A 107 -2.99 17.99 5.05
N ALA A 108 -2.76 18.29 3.78
CA ALA A 108 -3.08 19.57 3.17
C ALA A 108 -4.23 19.39 2.18
N ALA A 109 -5.16 20.34 2.17
CA ALA A 109 -6.24 20.37 1.19
C ALA A 109 -6.30 21.74 0.55
N THR A 110 -6.31 21.76 -0.78
CA THR A 110 -6.45 23.00 -1.57
C THR A 110 -7.69 22.87 -2.43
N ALA A 111 -8.45 23.94 -2.56
CA ALA A 111 -9.55 23.98 -3.54
C ALA A 111 -8.96 23.75 -4.94
N LEU A 112 -9.52 22.83 -5.71
CA LEU A 112 -9.17 22.73 -7.13
C LEU A 112 -9.68 24.00 -7.83
N PRO A 113 -8.86 24.62 -8.71
CA PRO A 113 -9.26 25.77 -9.50
C PRO A 113 -10.44 25.47 -10.44
#